data_AF-A0A146FGQ5-F1
#
_entry.id   AF-A0A146FGQ5-F1
#
_cell.length_a   1.000
_cell.length_b   1.000
_cell.length_c   1.000
_cell.angle_alpha   90.00
_cell.angle_beta   90.00
_cell.angle_gamma   90.00
#
_symmetry.space_group_name_H-M   'P 1'
#
loop_
_entity.id
_entity.type
_entity.pdbx_description
1 polymer ?
#
loop_
_entity_poly.entity_id
_entity_poly.type
_entity_poly.pdbx_seq_one_letter_code
_entity_poly.pdbx_strand_id
1 'polypeptide(L)'
;MKPPAPARLQQVHIPFGGGGYEPITSFDSHEGTYSQDHEAIQESLLRFCSDKSWNNSSRSAFMPRPILVSSEHQRQWKELNNALVSAITDIVERWWTDSVSKFPERMPLDPVEEDLLRWIDSQVPSKIHPYRKCRGSWRPDFLIEEDNEGASGSLENFLISEINARFCFNGLMYAACGQQALEEQGIAD
;
A
#
# COMPACT_ATOMS: atom_id res chain seq x y z
N MET A 1 23.14 -26.57 12.25
CA MET A 1 23.31 -25.18 11.78
C MET A 1 21.94 -24.54 11.80
N LYS A 2 21.79 -23.33 12.37
CA LYS A 2 20.56 -22.55 12.18
C LYS A 2 20.51 -22.11 10.71
N PRO A 3 19.35 -22.12 10.04
CA PRO A 3 19.24 -21.53 8.72
C PRO A 3 19.68 -20.05 8.78
N PRO A 4 20.25 -19.50 7.69
CA PRO A 4 20.58 -18.09 7.64
C PRO A 4 19.34 -17.26 7.96
N ALA A 5 19.52 -16.15 8.67
CA ALA A 5 18.44 -15.20 8.89
C ALA A 5 17.90 -14.76 7.51
N PRO A 6 16.57 -14.73 7.31
CA PRO A 6 16.01 -14.29 6.03
C PRO A 6 16.49 -12.88 5.72
N ALA A 7 16.80 -12.63 4.46
CA ALA A 7 17.16 -11.29 4.02
C ALA A 7 15.96 -10.34 4.25
N ARG A 8 16.27 -9.07 4.52
CA ARG A 8 15.23 -8.04 4.69
C ARG A 8 14.40 -7.95 3.41
N LEU A 9 13.07 -7.93 3.56
CA LEU A 9 12.11 -7.87 2.44
C LEU A 9 12.33 -8.98 1.40
N GLN A 10 12.72 -10.16 1.85
CA GLN A 10 12.91 -11.32 0.99
C GLN A 10 11.57 -11.83 0.45
N GLN A 11 11.49 -11.96 -0.87
CA GLN A 11 10.39 -12.68 -1.49
C GLN A 11 10.50 -14.19 -1.19
N VAL A 12 9.36 -14.81 -0.91
CA VAL A 12 9.30 -16.24 -0.59
C VAL A 12 8.22 -16.98 -1.37
N HIS A 13 8.45 -18.28 -1.52
CA HIS A 13 7.46 -19.25 -1.93
C HIS A 13 6.84 -19.90 -0.68
N ILE A 14 5.52 -20.04 -0.68
CA ILE A 14 4.78 -20.78 0.34
C ILE A 14 4.00 -21.87 -0.41
N PRO A 15 4.35 -23.16 -0.22
CA PRO A 15 3.63 -24.26 -0.86
C PRO A 15 2.15 -24.28 -0.47
N PHE A 16 1.31 -24.71 -1.40
CA PHE A 16 -0.12 -24.90 -1.14
C PHE A 16 -0.37 -25.92 -0.03
N GLY A 17 -1.32 -25.58 0.86
CA GLY A 17 -1.60 -26.39 2.05
C GLY A 17 -0.66 -26.14 3.23
N GLY A 18 0.25 -25.17 3.12
CA GLY A 18 1.16 -24.75 4.18
C GLY A 18 2.40 -25.63 4.32
N GLY A 19 3.16 -25.44 5.39
CA GLY A 19 4.37 -26.24 5.69
C GLY A 19 5.67 -25.46 5.81
N GLY A 20 5.61 -24.12 5.80
CA GLY A 20 6.77 -23.24 5.89
C GLY A 20 6.91 -22.37 4.65
N TYR A 21 8.04 -21.68 4.53
CA TYR A 21 8.36 -20.84 3.38
C TYR A 21 9.77 -21.13 2.88
N GLU A 22 9.99 -20.93 1.59
CA GLU A 22 11.28 -21.06 0.93
C GLU A 22 11.71 -19.71 0.31
N PRO A 23 12.93 -19.22 0.58
CA PRO A 23 13.48 -18.04 -0.08
C PRO A 23 13.54 -18.14 -1.60
N ILE A 24 13.08 -17.11 -2.32
CA ILE A 24 13.27 -17.01 -3.77
C ILE A 24 14.54 -16.20 -4.03
N THR A 25 15.64 -16.89 -4.35
CA THR A 25 16.94 -16.26 -4.66
C THR A 25 17.13 -15.98 -6.15
N SER A 26 16.45 -16.73 -7.01
CA SER A 26 16.38 -16.53 -8.45
C SER A 26 15.03 -17.04 -8.95
N PHE A 27 14.22 -16.18 -9.54
CA PHE A 27 12.96 -16.59 -10.13
C PHE A 27 13.21 -17.37 -11.43
N ASP A 28 12.94 -18.67 -11.43
CA ASP A 28 12.86 -19.45 -12.66
C ASP A 28 11.39 -19.55 -13.11
N SER A 29 11.01 -18.76 -14.11
CA SER A 29 9.65 -18.80 -14.67
C SER A 29 9.27 -20.15 -15.28
N HIS A 30 10.24 -21.04 -15.54
CA HIS A 30 10.03 -22.38 -16.06
C HIS A 30 9.90 -23.44 -14.97
N GLU A 31 10.02 -23.07 -13.69
CA GLU A 31 9.73 -23.96 -12.59
C GLU A 31 8.23 -24.31 -12.62
N GLY A 32 7.93 -25.59 -12.90
CA GLY A 32 6.56 -26.06 -13.08
C GLY A 32 5.64 -25.75 -11.90
N THR A 33 6.21 -25.69 -10.69
CA THR A 33 5.53 -25.32 -9.45
C THR A 33 4.99 -23.88 -9.51
N TYR A 34 5.80 -22.89 -9.93
CA TYR A 34 5.35 -21.49 -9.95
C TYR A 34 4.27 -21.23 -10.99
N SER A 35 4.32 -21.94 -12.12
CA SER A 35 3.27 -21.90 -13.15
C SER A 35 1.95 -22.43 -12.58
N GLN A 36 1.98 -23.57 -11.90
CA GLN A 36 0.78 -24.14 -11.26
C GLN A 36 0.23 -23.21 -10.17
N ASP A 37 1.10 -22.61 -9.36
CA ASP A 37 0.64 -21.69 -8.32
C ASP A 37 -0.01 -20.44 -8.90
N HIS A 38 0.54 -19.95 -10.01
CA HIS A 38 -0.02 -18.82 -10.73
C HIS A 38 -1.35 -19.20 -11.40
N GLU A 39 -1.52 -20.40 -11.94
CA GLU A 39 -2.83 -20.82 -12.48
C GLU A 39 -3.89 -20.92 -11.37
N ALA A 40 -3.57 -21.58 -10.26
CA ALA A 40 -4.50 -21.78 -9.15
C ALA A 40 -4.96 -20.46 -8.52
N ILE A 41 -4.06 -19.48 -8.35
CA ILE A 41 -4.49 -18.17 -7.84
C ILE A 41 -5.42 -17.45 -8.83
N GLN A 42 -5.16 -17.56 -10.13
CA GLN A 42 -5.93 -16.85 -11.15
C GLN A 42 -7.34 -17.41 -11.19
N GLU A 43 -7.50 -18.73 -11.02
CA GLU A 43 -8.81 -19.35 -10.83
C GLU A 43 -9.51 -18.87 -9.56
N SER A 44 -8.81 -18.80 -8.43
CA SER A 44 -9.38 -18.29 -7.17
C SER A 44 -9.85 -16.85 -7.29
N LEU A 45 -9.03 -15.96 -7.88
CA LEU A 45 -9.39 -14.55 -8.15
C LEU A 45 -10.68 -14.42 -8.99
N LEU A 46 -10.87 -15.30 -9.98
CA LEU A 46 -12.04 -15.30 -10.85
C LEU A 46 -13.33 -15.78 -10.16
N ARG A 47 -13.22 -16.57 -9.08
CA ARG A 47 -14.39 -16.95 -8.26
C ARG A 47 -14.98 -15.76 -7.52
N PHE A 48 -14.13 -14.82 -7.11
CA PHE A 48 -14.54 -13.66 -6.33
C PHE A 48 -14.91 -12.46 -7.19
N CYS A 49 -14.20 -12.28 -8.29
CA CYS A 49 -14.46 -11.16 -9.17
C CYS A 49 -14.30 -11.54 -10.62
N SER A 50 -15.36 -11.28 -11.39
CA SER A 50 -15.37 -11.57 -12.83
C SER A 50 -14.25 -10.84 -13.55
N ASP A 51 -13.70 -11.46 -14.59
CA ASP A 51 -12.61 -10.91 -15.40
C ASP A 51 -12.87 -9.47 -15.87
N LYS A 52 -14.12 -9.16 -16.22
CA LYS A 52 -14.55 -7.83 -16.69
C LYS A 52 -14.49 -6.72 -15.63
N SER A 53 -14.41 -7.10 -14.35
CA SER A 53 -14.38 -6.16 -13.23
C SER A 53 -12.96 -5.76 -12.85
N TRP A 54 -11.96 -6.54 -13.29
CA TRP A 54 -10.56 -6.21 -13.10
C TRP A 54 -10.14 -5.11 -14.07
N ASN A 55 -9.42 -4.12 -13.56
CA ASN A 55 -8.92 -3.02 -14.37
C ASN A 55 -7.66 -3.45 -15.14
N ASN A 56 -7.68 -3.34 -16.47
CA ASN A 56 -6.53 -3.64 -17.34
C ASN A 56 -5.92 -5.02 -17.02
N SER A 57 -4.58 -5.08 -16.91
CA SER A 57 -3.81 -6.29 -16.57
C SER A 57 -3.71 -6.56 -15.06
N SER A 58 -4.52 -5.92 -14.21
CA SER A 58 -4.37 -6.03 -12.75
C SER A 58 -4.46 -7.48 -12.27
N ARG A 59 -5.37 -8.26 -12.84
CA ARG A 59 -5.54 -9.68 -12.48
C ARG A 59 -4.31 -10.51 -12.84
N SER A 60 -3.87 -10.42 -14.10
CA SER A 60 -2.72 -11.20 -14.59
C SER A 60 -1.39 -10.76 -13.95
N ALA A 61 -1.30 -9.52 -13.48
CA ALA A 61 -0.14 -9.02 -12.74
C ALA A 61 -0.10 -9.48 -11.27
N PHE A 62 -1.16 -10.12 -10.75
CA PHE A 62 -1.18 -10.58 -9.36
C PHE A 62 -0.07 -11.60 -9.10
N MET A 63 0.71 -11.37 -8.04
CA MET A 63 1.87 -12.16 -7.67
C MET A 63 1.66 -12.84 -6.30
N PRO A 64 1.34 -14.14 -6.25
CA PRO A 64 1.12 -14.86 -4.97
C PRO A 64 2.42 -15.32 -4.34
N ARG A 65 3.47 -14.49 -4.40
CA ARG A 65 4.78 -14.74 -3.79
C ARG A 65 5.01 -13.58 -2.84
N PRO A 66 4.60 -13.71 -1.57
CA PRO A 66 4.64 -12.60 -0.63
C PRO A 66 6.08 -12.21 -0.30
N ILE A 67 6.22 -11.00 0.22
CA ILE A 67 7.47 -10.49 0.76
C ILE A 67 7.43 -10.68 2.28
N LEU A 68 8.47 -11.31 2.82
CA LEU A 68 8.63 -11.42 4.28
C LEU A 68 8.96 -10.07 4.88
N VAL A 69 8.14 -9.66 5.84
CA VAL A 69 8.34 -8.45 6.64
C VAL A 69 8.56 -8.82 8.10
N SER A 70 9.45 -8.09 8.77
CA SER A 70 9.66 -8.27 10.21
C SER A 70 8.56 -7.55 11.02
N SER A 71 8.38 -7.92 12.29
CA SER A 71 7.50 -7.17 13.20
C SER A 71 7.96 -5.72 13.38
N GLU A 72 9.27 -5.48 13.25
CA GLU A 72 9.85 -4.15 13.31
C GLU A 72 9.48 -3.31 12.09
N HIS A 73 9.51 -3.89 10.88
CA HIS A 73 9.00 -3.25 9.66
C HIS A 73 7.52 -2.84 9.83
N GLN A 74 6.68 -3.77 10.31
CA GLN A 74 5.26 -3.49 10.54
C GLN A 74 5.03 -2.36 11.55
N ARG A 75 5.85 -2.32 12.62
CA ARG A 75 5.80 -1.25 13.63
C ARG A 75 6.15 0.11 13.02
N GLN A 76 7.27 0.19 12.29
CA GLN A 76 7.71 1.43 11.65
C GLN A 76 6.72 1.92 10.59
N TRP A 77 6.18 1.00 9.78
CA TRP A 77 5.14 1.34 8.79
C TRP A 77 3.88 1.91 9.46
N LYS A 78 3.43 1.33 10.58
CA LYS A 78 2.29 1.84 11.34
C LYS A 78 2.55 3.23 11.92
N GLU A 79 3.76 3.46 12.44
CA GLU A 79 4.18 4.77 12.96
C GLU A 79 4.21 5.83 11.86
N LEU A 80 4.79 5.51 10.71
CA LEU A 80 4.78 6.37 9.52
C LEU A 80 3.35 6.72 9.10
N ASN A 81 2.47 5.72 9.00
CA ASN A 81 1.08 5.95 8.63
C ASN A 81 0.37 6.89 9.63
N ASN A 82 0.57 6.70 10.93
CA ASN A 82 -0.02 7.59 11.95
C ASN A 82 0.52 9.02 11.85
N ALA A 83 1.82 9.17 11.57
CA ALA A 83 2.43 10.48 11.35
C ALA A 83 1.85 11.15 10.10
N LEU A 84 1.70 10.42 8.99
CA LEU A 84 1.09 10.94 7.76
C LEU A 84 -0.36 11.35 7.94
N VAL A 85 -1.17 10.52 8.61
CA VAL A 85 -2.55 10.87 8.97
C VAL A 85 -2.57 12.21 9.72
N SER A 86 -1.68 12.39 10.69
CA SER A 86 -1.61 13.61 11.50
C SER A 86 -1.18 14.82 10.66
N ALA A 87 -0.11 14.67 9.87
CA ALA A 87 0.42 15.74 9.02
C ALA A 87 -0.58 16.18 7.95
N ILE A 88 -1.21 15.24 7.22
CA ILE A 88 -2.21 15.54 6.19
C ILE A 88 -3.43 16.22 6.84
N THR A 89 -3.90 15.71 7.98
CA THR A 89 -5.02 16.33 8.70
C THR A 89 -4.73 17.78 9.05
N ASP A 90 -3.55 18.04 9.61
CA ASP A 90 -3.13 19.37 10.02
C ASP A 90 -2.93 20.32 8.81
N ILE A 91 -2.32 19.84 7.72
CA ILE A 91 -2.15 20.61 6.48
C ILE A 91 -3.50 21.02 5.89
N VAL A 92 -4.44 20.07 5.75
CA VAL A 92 -5.74 20.35 5.13
C VAL A 92 -6.56 21.32 5.97
N GLU A 93 -6.61 21.15 7.29
CA GLU A 93 -7.38 22.04 8.17
C GLU A 93 -6.83 23.47 8.25
N ARG A 94 -5.56 23.65 7.92
CA ARG A 94 -4.90 24.97 7.94
C ARG A 94 -4.64 25.52 6.53
N TRP A 95 -5.06 24.81 5.48
CA TRP A 95 -4.71 25.10 4.09
C TRP A 95 -4.96 26.57 3.72
N TRP A 96 -6.12 27.12 4.07
CA TRP A 96 -6.48 28.51 3.73
C TRP A 96 -6.11 29.56 4.78
N THR A 97 -5.74 29.14 6.00
CA THR A 97 -5.60 30.06 7.15
C THR A 97 -4.16 30.24 7.59
N ASP A 98 -3.25 29.32 7.23
CA ASP A 98 -1.84 29.42 7.59
C ASP A 98 -1.06 30.38 6.68
N SER A 99 -1.02 31.64 7.11
CA SER A 99 -0.24 32.71 6.48
C SER A 99 1.29 32.51 6.52
N VAL A 100 1.80 31.61 7.37
CA VAL A 100 3.24 31.31 7.48
C VAL A 100 3.64 30.26 6.45
N SER A 101 2.94 29.13 6.40
CA SER A 101 3.27 28.05 5.48
C SER A 101 2.84 28.33 4.04
N LYS A 102 1.83 29.19 3.82
CA LYS A 102 1.40 29.65 2.49
C LYS A 102 1.15 28.48 1.53
N PHE A 103 0.35 27.51 1.99
CA PHE A 103 0.11 26.28 1.24
C PHE A 103 -0.47 26.51 -0.16
N PRO A 104 -1.49 27.37 -0.36
CA PRO A 104 -2.04 27.64 -1.68
C PRO A 104 -1.00 28.23 -2.64
N GLU A 105 -0.11 29.09 -2.15
CA GLU A 105 0.95 29.69 -2.99
C GLU A 105 2.06 28.69 -3.34
N ARG A 106 2.31 27.70 -2.48
CA ARG A 106 3.29 26.64 -2.73
C ARG A 106 2.77 25.54 -3.65
N MET A 107 1.45 25.38 -3.71
CA MET A 107 0.78 24.46 -4.62
C MET A 107 -0.41 25.16 -5.29
N PRO A 108 -0.15 26.06 -6.25
CA PRO A 108 -1.19 26.81 -6.92
C PRO A 108 -2.14 25.86 -7.65
N LEU A 109 -3.44 26.07 -7.46
CA LEU A 109 -4.49 25.32 -8.12
C LEU A 109 -5.03 26.09 -9.32
N ASP A 110 -5.78 25.41 -10.19
CA ASP A 110 -6.58 26.13 -11.18
C ASP A 110 -7.59 27.04 -10.46
N PRO A 111 -7.82 28.28 -10.93
CA PRO A 111 -8.73 29.21 -10.26
C PRO A 111 -10.13 28.64 -10.00
N VAL A 112 -10.66 27.82 -10.92
CA VAL A 112 -11.99 27.21 -10.76
C VAL A 112 -11.96 26.14 -9.66
N GLU A 113 -10.88 25.36 -9.58
CA GLU A 113 -10.68 24.36 -8.52
C GLU A 113 -10.53 25.02 -7.15
N GLU A 114 -9.74 26.10 -7.07
CA GLU A 114 -9.58 26.86 -5.83
C GLU A 114 -10.90 27.47 -5.35
N ASP A 115 -11.65 28.12 -6.23
CA ASP A 115 -12.95 28.70 -5.89
C ASP A 115 -13.93 27.62 -5.37
N LEU A 116 -13.94 26.45 -6.01
CA LEU A 116 -14.74 25.31 -5.56
C LEU A 116 -14.32 24.82 -4.18
N LEU A 117 -13.01 24.64 -3.93
CA LEU A 117 -12.51 24.15 -2.64
C LEU A 117 -12.73 25.17 -1.52
N ARG A 118 -12.58 26.47 -1.79
CA ARG A 118 -12.93 27.54 -0.83
C ARG A 118 -14.43 27.56 -0.53
N TRP A 119 -15.26 27.35 -1.54
CA TRP A 119 -16.70 27.21 -1.33
C TRP A 119 -17.02 26.01 -0.43
N ILE A 120 -16.39 24.85 -0.66
CA ILE A 120 -16.53 23.66 0.21
C ILE A 120 -16.10 23.98 1.65
N ASP A 121 -14.93 24.60 1.83
CA ASP A 121 -14.39 24.97 3.14
C ASP A 121 -15.32 25.94 3.89
N SER A 122 -15.93 26.90 3.19
CA SER A 122 -16.91 27.83 3.79
C SER A 122 -18.16 27.14 4.36
N GLN A 123 -18.42 25.88 3.97
CA GLN A 123 -19.52 25.10 4.53
C GLN A 123 -19.15 24.39 5.85
N VAL A 124 -17.87 24.36 6.23
CA VAL A 124 -17.37 23.73 7.48
C VAL A 124 -17.53 24.71 8.66
N PRO A 125 -17.97 24.26 9.86
CA PRO A 125 -18.43 22.92 10.21
C PRO A 125 -19.94 22.71 10.00
N SER A 126 -20.63 23.68 9.39
CA SER A 126 -22.10 23.76 9.39
C SER A 126 -22.80 22.65 8.60
N LYS A 127 -22.46 22.47 7.32
CA LYS A 127 -23.04 21.44 6.44
C LYS A 127 -22.10 20.26 6.22
N ILE A 128 -20.80 20.46 6.45
CA ILE A 128 -19.75 19.46 6.31
C ILE A 128 -18.96 19.43 7.61
N HIS A 129 -18.62 18.23 8.09
CA HIS A 129 -17.78 18.09 9.27
C HIS A 129 -16.35 18.60 9.00
N PRO A 130 -15.62 19.05 10.04
CA PRO A 130 -14.19 19.33 9.93
C PRO A 130 -13.44 18.12 9.35
N TYR A 131 -12.41 18.36 8.55
CA TYR A 131 -11.68 17.32 7.82
C TYR A 131 -11.25 16.16 8.72
N ARG A 132 -10.75 16.41 9.94
CA ARG A 132 -10.37 15.36 10.90
C ARG A 132 -11.47 14.33 11.20
N LYS A 133 -12.74 14.70 11.05
CA LYS A 133 -13.92 13.86 11.31
C LYS A 133 -14.47 13.19 10.04
N CYS A 134 -14.04 13.59 8.86
CA CYS A 134 -14.55 13.10 7.57
C CYS A 134 -13.42 12.80 6.56
N ARG A 135 -12.27 12.35 7.07
CA ARG A 135 -11.10 11.98 6.24
C ARG A 135 -11.50 10.95 5.19
N GLY A 136 -11.12 11.21 3.94
CA GLY A 136 -11.27 10.25 2.85
C GLY A 136 -10.25 9.11 2.94
N SER A 137 -10.41 8.13 2.06
CA SER A 137 -9.39 7.10 1.83
C SER A 137 -8.28 7.66 0.95
N TRP A 138 -7.03 7.45 1.34
CA TRP A 138 -5.84 7.81 0.58
C TRP A 138 -4.80 6.71 0.72
N ARG A 139 -3.91 6.62 -0.26
CA ARG A 139 -2.85 5.61 -0.35
C ARG A 139 -1.50 6.31 -0.52
N PRO A 140 -0.60 6.22 0.47
CA PRO A 140 0.79 6.64 0.27
C PRO A 140 1.51 5.56 -0.53
N ASP A 141 2.19 5.96 -1.59
CA ASP A 141 3.09 5.10 -2.34
C ASP A 141 4.51 5.43 -1.86
N PHE A 142 5.28 4.39 -1.53
CA PHE A 142 6.60 4.54 -0.93
C PHE A 142 7.58 3.49 -1.44
N LEU A 143 8.86 3.84 -1.35
CA LEU A 143 9.99 2.94 -1.54
C LEU A 143 10.72 2.79 -0.20
N ILE A 144 11.52 1.74 -0.09
CA ILE A 144 12.34 1.48 1.08
C ILE A 144 13.79 1.51 0.61
N GLU A 145 14.62 2.34 1.24
CA GLU A 145 16.04 2.39 0.90
C GLU A 145 16.74 1.08 1.26
N GLU A 146 17.70 0.70 0.42
CA GLU A 146 18.64 -0.37 0.73
C GLU A 146 19.46 0.01 1.98
N ASP A 147 19.77 -0.99 2.81
CA ASP A 147 20.64 -0.76 3.94
C ASP A 147 22.04 -0.36 3.44
N ASN A 148 22.55 0.77 3.93
CA ASN A 148 23.96 1.07 3.79
C ASN A 148 24.73 0.04 4.62
N GLU A 149 25.42 -0.90 3.95
CA GLU A 149 26.27 -1.92 4.57
C GLU A 149 27.23 -1.26 5.58
N GLY A 150 26.91 -1.33 6.87
CA GLY A 150 27.76 -0.77 7.94
C GLY A 150 27.02 -0.17 9.13
N ALA A 151 25.74 0.20 9.00
CA ALA A 151 24.95 0.71 10.13
C ALA A 151 24.19 -0.43 10.81
N SER A 152 24.81 -1.11 11.78
CA SER A 152 24.08 -2.08 12.61
C SER A 152 22.99 -1.33 13.40
N GLY A 153 21.72 -1.54 13.04
CA GLY A 153 20.57 -0.90 13.67
C GLY A 153 20.02 0.33 12.94
N SER A 154 20.29 0.50 11.63
CA SER A 154 19.57 1.50 10.83
C SER A 154 18.06 1.22 10.84
N LEU A 155 17.28 2.24 11.23
CA LEU A 155 15.84 2.27 10.98
C LEU A 155 15.61 2.12 9.47
N GLU A 156 14.53 1.45 9.05
CA GLU A 156 14.18 1.43 7.64
C GLU A 156 13.83 2.85 7.20
N ASN A 157 14.44 3.33 6.12
CA ASN A 157 14.08 4.62 5.57
C ASN A 157 13.00 4.46 4.50
N PHE A 158 11.79 4.90 4.84
CA PHE A 158 10.65 4.92 3.94
C PHE A 158 10.64 6.24 3.16
N LEU A 159 10.79 6.15 1.84
CA LEU A 159 10.71 7.29 0.93
C LEU A 159 9.32 7.37 0.31
N ILE A 160 8.53 8.35 0.73
CA ILE A 160 7.21 8.59 0.17
C ILE A 160 7.38 9.24 -1.21
N SER A 161 6.93 8.56 -2.26
CA SER A 161 6.99 9.08 -3.62
C SER A 161 5.76 9.92 -3.95
N GLU A 162 4.57 9.47 -3.52
CA GLU A 162 3.32 10.21 -3.74
C GLU A 162 2.25 9.82 -2.70
N ILE A 163 1.23 10.68 -2.56
CA ILE A 163 0.04 10.42 -1.75
C ILE A 163 -1.18 10.53 -2.66
N ASN A 164 -1.79 9.38 -2.97
CA ASN A 164 -2.97 9.28 -3.81
C ASN A 164 -4.24 9.42 -2.98
N ALA A 165 -4.98 10.52 -3.12
CA ALA A 165 -6.27 10.74 -2.45
C ALA A 165 -7.50 10.37 -3.33
N ARG A 166 -7.29 9.65 -4.43
CA ARG A 166 -8.38 9.13 -5.29
C ARG A 166 -8.84 7.76 -4.78
N PHE A 167 -10.09 7.38 -5.08
CA PHE A 167 -10.64 6.08 -4.69
C PHE A 167 -9.70 4.95 -5.15
N CYS A 168 -9.14 4.20 -4.19
CA CYS A 168 -8.10 3.20 -4.42
C CYS A 168 -8.69 1.88 -4.96
N PHE A 169 -9.45 1.94 -6.06
CA PHE A 169 -10.20 0.80 -6.60
C PHE A 169 -9.35 -0.46 -6.77
N ASN A 170 -8.17 -0.33 -7.39
CA ASN A 170 -7.26 -1.46 -7.58
C ASN A 170 -6.74 -2.00 -6.23
N GLY A 171 -6.44 -1.11 -5.28
CA GLY A 171 -6.01 -1.50 -3.94
C GLY A 171 -7.08 -2.30 -3.19
N LEU A 172 -8.36 -1.91 -3.32
CA LEU A 172 -9.47 -2.63 -2.72
C LEU A 172 -9.64 -4.04 -3.34
N MET A 173 -9.51 -4.15 -4.66
CA MET A 173 -9.57 -5.43 -5.36
C MET A 173 -8.50 -6.41 -4.89
N TYR A 174 -7.25 -5.95 -4.76
CA TYR A 174 -6.17 -6.79 -4.24
C TYR A 174 -6.31 -7.08 -2.75
N ALA A 175 -6.67 -6.08 -1.94
CA ALA A 175 -6.82 -6.25 -0.50
C ALA A 175 -7.99 -7.16 -0.12
N ALA A 176 -9.06 -7.24 -0.94
CA ALA A 176 -10.18 -8.14 -0.70
C ALA A 176 -10.00 -9.46 -1.46
N CYS A 177 -10.07 -9.43 -2.79
CA CYS A 177 -10.03 -10.66 -3.60
C CYS A 177 -8.65 -11.32 -3.58
N GLY A 178 -7.57 -10.52 -3.59
CA GLY A 178 -6.21 -11.04 -3.51
C GLY A 178 -5.91 -11.68 -2.15
N GLN A 179 -6.25 -11.00 -1.06
CA GLN A 179 -6.08 -11.56 0.29
C GLN A 179 -6.85 -12.86 0.46
N GLN A 180 -8.14 -12.88 0.07
CA GLN A 180 -8.94 -14.09 0.16
C GLN A 180 -8.38 -15.24 -0.71
N ALA A 181 -7.88 -14.92 -1.91
CA ALA A 181 -7.22 -15.92 -2.74
C ALA A 181 -5.95 -16.47 -2.08
N LEU A 182 -5.16 -15.65 -1.38
CA LEU A 182 -4.01 -16.12 -0.61
C LEU A 182 -4.44 -17.03 0.56
N GLU A 183 -5.50 -16.68 1.28
CA GLU A 183 -6.07 -17.48 2.37
C GLU A 183 -6.56 -18.86 1.87
N GLU A 184 -7.30 -18.92 0.75
CA GLU A 184 -7.77 -20.18 0.17
C GLU A 184 -6.63 -21.12 -0.23
N GLN A 185 -5.49 -20.56 -0.63
CA GLN A 185 -4.30 -21.34 -0.99
C GLN A 185 -3.41 -21.68 0.22
N GLY A 186 -3.75 -21.20 1.42
CA GLY A 186 -2.96 -21.39 2.63
C GLY A 186 -1.64 -20.60 2.65
N ILE A 187 -1.58 -19.50 1.90
CA ILE A 187 -0.41 -18.59 1.83
C ILE A 187 -0.50 -17.50 2.90
N ALA A 188 -1.70 -17.11 3.31
CA ALA A 188 -1.97 -16.12 4.34
C ALA A 188 -3.02 -16.65 5.35
N ASP A 189 -2.99 -16.10 6.56
CA ASP A 189 -3.97 -16.34 7.63
C ASP A 189 -5.00 -15.21 7.74
#